data_AF-A0A7K1CA94-F1
#
_entry.id   AF-A0A7K1CA94-F1
#
_cell.length_a   1.000
_cell.length_b   1.000
_cell.length_c   1.000
_cell.angle_alpha   90.00
_cell.angle_beta   90.00
_cell.angle_gamma   90.00
#
_symmetry.space_group_name_H-M   'P 1'
#
loop_
_entity.id
_entity.type
_entity.pdbx_description
1 polymer ?
#
loop_
_entity_poly.entity_id
_entity_poly.type
_entity_poly.pdbx_seq_one_letter_code
_entity_poly.pdbx_strand_id
1 'polypeptide(L)'
;MALREDAQRVPPSRWHHHLRHEHRQAQRSRLRRRAVRRGAVPTGVGLGHGVGHPRSLRGRAGGREGPPRFGAPDVIRRLVVAAVAISAVACSTSESSSTPDSTPQFSTTVPQPEEDGVLRFGLLVPQSGDGATLGEPLVAVANAAVRIINEAGGVLGRPVELVVADEGADATTAVGSVDALVSDDGIDALIGPLSSNVALDVLPRLIESGVAVCSPGATAVSLASFPDDELFVRTIAPDGLASQALAQLVAQTGVTNTVIAFPDDPFGRDLTKEVARALSLQGITIDLNVPFNPSDADYSDQVAQLTTSPPKVITLVGDEESGGRFLRAALDALPDTTVVVNDALAGV
;
A
#
# COMPACT_ATOMS: atom_id res chain seq x y z
N MET A 1 -26.93 -30.97 -12.51
CA MET A 1 -28.21 -30.64 -11.84
C MET A 1 -28.22 -31.25 -10.43
N ALA A 2 -27.32 -30.78 -9.56
CA ALA A 2 -27.24 -31.12 -8.12
C ALA A 2 -26.18 -30.24 -7.41
N LEU A 3 -26.22 -28.92 -7.60
CA LEU A 3 -25.37 -27.93 -6.89
C LEU A 3 -26.13 -26.59 -6.76
N ARG A 4 -27.38 -26.61 -6.31
CA ARG A 4 -28.21 -25.39 -6.22
C ARG A 4 -28.97 -25.18 -4.90
N GLU A 5 -28.62 -25.87 -3.81
CA GLU A 5 -29.47 -25.84 -2.60
C GLU A 5 -28.82 -25.52 -1.25
N ASP A 6 -27.54 -25.11 -1.16
CA ASP A 6 -26.92 -24.81 0.16
C ASP A 6 -26.63 -23.33 0.45
N ALA A 7 -27.02 -22.39 -0.42
CA ALA A 7 -26.75 -20.96 -0.21
C ALA A 7 -27.82 -20.20 0.62
N GLN A 8 -28.85 -20.87 1.19
CA GLN A 8 -30.02 -20.18 1.76
C GLN A 8 -30.29 -20.38 3.26
N ARG A 9 -29.31 -20.78 4.10
CA ARG A 9 -29.58 -21.00 5.55
C ARG A 9 -28.56 -20.42 6.52
N VAL A 10 -28.21 -19.13 6.39
CA VAL A 10 -27.60 -18.40 7.52
C VAL A 10 -28.42 -17.15 7.85
N PRO A 11 -29.11 -17.11 9.00
CA PRO A 11 -29.94 -15.97 9.37
C PRO A 11 -29.08 -14.72 9.73
N PRO A 12 -29.57 -13.49 9.45
CA PRO A 12 -28.86 -12.21 9.66
C PRO A 12 -28.27 -12.02 11.07
N SER A 13 -28.89 -12.63 12.09
CA SER A 13 -28.47 -12.52 13.49
C SER A 13 -27.11 -13.15 13.80
N ARG A 14 -26.61 -14.07 12.97
CA ARG A 14 -25.27 -14.67 13.15
C ARG A 14 -24.13 -13.76 12.71
N TRP A 15 -24.37 -12.85 11.76
CA TRP A 15 -23.37 -11.89 11.27
C TRP A 15 -22.98 -10.87 12.35
N HIS A 16 -23.96 -10.34 13.09
CA HIS A 16 -23.71 -9.38 14.17
C HIS A 16 -22.97 -9.99 15.37
N HIS A 17 -23.05 -11.30 15.59
CA HIS A 17 -22.28 -11.97 16.65
C HIS A 17 -20.84 -12.24 16.22
N HIS A 18 -20.62 -12.60 14.95
CA HIS A 18 -19.29 -12.84 14.40
C HIS A 18 -18.45 -11.55 14.34
N LEU A 19 -19.01 -10.47 13.79
CA LEU A 19 -18.34 -9.16 13.70
C LEU A 19 -17.98 -8.57 15.06
N ARG A 20 -18.84 -8.76 16.08
CA ARG A 20 -18.54 -8.32 17.46
C ARG A 20 -17.43 -9.14 18.12
N HIS A 21 -17.25 -10.40 17.74
CA HIS A 21 -16.20 -11.26 18.27
C HIS A 21 -14.84 -10.91 17.65
N GLU A 22 -14.81 -10.61 16.35
CA GLU A 22 -13.60 -10.18 15.65
C GLU A 22 -13.14 -8.79 16.09
N HIS A 23 -14.07 -7.83 16.29
CA HIS A 23 -13.74 -6.52 16.85
C HIS A 23 -13.07 -6.60 18.24
N ARG A 24 -13.52 -7.53 19.09
CA ARG A 24 -12.92 -7.75 20.42
C ARG A 24 -11.54 -8.41 20.33
N GLN A 25 -11.31 -9.27 19.34
CA GLN A 25 -9.99 -9.87 19.10
C GLN A 25 -9.00 -8.85 18.53
N ALA A 26 -9.44 -8.00 17.60
CA ALA A 26 -8.65 -6.89 17.06
C ALA A 26 -8.28 -5.84 18.13
N GLN A 27 -9.22 -5.48 19.03
CA GLN A 27 -8.91 -4.57 20.14
C GLN A 27 -7.90 -5.19 21.13
N ARG A 28 -7.97 -6.51 21.38
CA ARG A 28 -7.02 -7.21 22.26
C ARG A 28 -5.62 -7.32 21.63
N SER A 29 -5.51 -7.48 20.32
CA SER A 29 -4.22 -7.49 19.62
C SER A 29 -3.59 -6.09 19.58
N ARG A 30 -4.39 -5.03 19.39
CA ARG A 30 -3.96 -3.61 19.50
C ARG A 30 -3.38 -3.28 20.87
N LEU A 31 -4.03 -3.70 21.96
CA LEU A 31 -3.54 -3.48 23.33
C LEU A 31 -2.22 -4.23 23.62
N ARG A 32 -2.07 -5.46 23.10
CA ARG A 32 -0.83 -6.24 23.25
C ARG A 32 0.35 -5.61 22.50
N ARG A 33 0.15 -5.12 21.27
CA ARG A 33 1.20 -4.45 20.49
C ARG A 33 1.63 -3.11 21.12
N ARG A 34 0.69 -2.37 21.72
CA ARG A 34 0.96 -1.11 22.43
C ARG A 34 1.70 -1.32 23.75
N ALA A 35 1.49 -2.44 24.42
CA ALA A 35 2.22 -2.82 25.64
C ALA A 35 3.68 -3.22 25.35
N VAL A 36 3.93 -3.94 24.25
CA VAL A 36 5.28 -4.32 23.81
C VAL A 36 6.10 -3.10 23.37
N ARG A 37 5.48 -2.08 22.75
CA ARG A 37 6.15 -0.82 22.41
C ARG A 37 6.49 0.08 23.61
N ARG A 38 5.91 -0.15 24.79
CA ARG A 38 6.09 0.69 26.00
C ARG A 38 7.06 0.12 27.03
N GLY A 39 7.61 -1.08 26.82
CA GLY A 39 8.49 -1.70 27.80
C GLY A 39 9.69 -2.39 27.17
N ALA A 40 10.76 -1.64 26.91
CA ALA A 40 12.15 -2.16 26.90
C ALA A 40 13.18 -1.03 26.74
N VAL A 41 13.67 -0.50 27.86
CA VAL A 41 15.10 -0.16 28.04
C VAL A 41 15.46 -0.48 29.49
N PRO A 42 16.53 -1.26 29.72
CA PRO A 42 17.41 -0.90 30.83
C PRO A 42 18.88 -0.86 30.39
N THR A 43 19.52 0.23 30.76
CA THR A 43 20.96 0.47 30.73
C THR A 43 21.64 -0.08 31.99
N GLY A 44 22.68 -0.89 31.79
CA GLY A 44 24.02 -0.78 32.42
C GLY A 44 24.23 -1.13 33.91
N VAL A 45 25.05 -2.17 34.15
CA VAL A 45 26.12 -2.34 35.19
C VAL A 45 27.04 -3.44 34.62
N GLY A 46 28.37 -3.38 34.44
CA GLY A 46 29.46 -2.61 35.05
C GLY A 46 30.26 -3.50 36.02
N LEU A 47 31.44 -4.02 35.61
CA LEU A 47 32.58 -4.63 36.38
C LEU A 47 33.25 -5.67 35.44
N GLY A 48 34.54 -5.71 35.09
CA GLY A 48 35.78 -5.09 35.57
C GLY A 48 36.86 -6.17 35.72
N HIS A 49 38.12 -5.86 35.34
CA HIS A 49 39.40 -6.64 35.37
C HIS A 49 39.83 -7.17 33.98
N GLY A 50 40.88 -6.67 33.31
CA GLY A 50 42.27 -6.45 33.73
C GLY A 50 43.07 -7.71 33.36
N VAL A 51 44.22 -7.76 32.66
CA VAL A 51 45.39 -6.89 32.48
C VAL A 51 46.23 -7.51 31.33
N GLY A 52 47.02 -6.73 30.57
CA GLY A 52 48.20 -7.28 29.87
C GLY A 52 48.69 -6.63 28.56
N HIS A 53 49.32 -5.46 28.65
CA HIS A 53 50.31 -4.94 27.66
C HIS A 53 51.67 -5.67 27.79
N PRO A 54 52.78 -5.39 27.03
CA PRO A 54 53.08 -4.33 26.03
C PRO A 54 53.81 -4.85 24.74
N ARG A 55 54.00 -4.11 23.64
CA ARG A 55 55.11 -3.17 23.32
C ARG A 55 54.93 -2.72 21.85
N SER A 56 54.71 -1.44 21.57
CA SER A 56 55.68 -0.38 21.21
C SER A 56 56.46 -0.57 19.90
N LEU A 57 56.18 0.28 18.90
CA LEU A 57 57.21 0.99 18.12
C LEU A 57 56.67 2.37 17.69
N ARG A 58 57.55 3.37 17.80
CA ARG A 58 57.37 4.82 17.60
C ARG A 58 57.88 5.26 16.22
N GLY A 59 57.32 6.38 15.71
CA GLY A 59 57.93 7.32 14.75
C GLY A 59 56.97 7.71 13.61
N ARG A 60 56.17 8.80 13.65
CA ARG A 60 56.44 10.27 13.55
C ARG A 60 57.02 10.64 12.16
N ALA A 61 56.59 11.61 11.32
CA ALA A 61 55.62 12.73 11.24
C ALA A 61 55.34 12.96 9.72
N GLY A 62 54.40 13.76 9.19
CA GLY A 62 53.48 14.79 9.70
C GLY A 62 52.68 15.45 8.55
N GLY A 63 51.80 16.41 8.89
CA GLY A 63 51.04 17.28 7.95
C GLY A 63 49.52 17.04 7.99
N ARG A 64 48.76 17.50 9.01
CA ARG A 64 48.05 18.80 9.15
C ARG A 64 47.08 19.14 8.00
N GLU A 65 45.79 18.95 8.25
CA GLU A 65 44.70 19.93 8.07
C GLU A 65 43.42 19.40 8.74
N GLY A 66 42.77 20.23 9.56
CA GLY A 66 41.55 19.90 10.32
C GLY A 66 40.36 20.73 9.83
N PRO A 67 39.12 20.28 10.08
CA PRO A 67 37.93 20.93 9.53
C PRO A 67 37.52 22.17 10.35
N PRO A 68 36.86 23.17 9.74
CA PRO A 68 36.47 24.37 10.45
C PRO A 68 35.26 24.13 11.36
N ARG A 69 35.33 24.68 12.57
CA ARG A 69 34.22 24.94 13.48
C ARG A 69 34.01 26.46 13.57
N PHE A 70 32.78 26.92 13.36
CA PHE A 70 32.24 28.20 13.83
C PHE A 70 30.77 27.91 14.14
N GLY A 71 30.17 28.20 15.29
CA GLY A 71 30.47 29.21 16.30
C GLY A 71 29.19 30.05 16.45
N ALA A 72 28.28 29.66 17.34
CA ALA A 72 27.11 30.44 17.70
C ALA A 72 27.53 31.67 18.54
N PRO A 73 26.77 32.78 18.51
CA PRO A 73 26.76 33.73 19.59
C PRO A 73 25.42 33.74 20.33
N ASP A 74 25.60 33.90 21.64
CA ASP A 74 24.65 33.92 22.73
C ASP A 74 24.07 35.32 22.98
N VAL A 75 22.88 35.35 23.59
CA VAL A 75 22.40 36.34 24.58
C VAL A 75 22.04 37.76 24.09
N ILE A 76 20.78 38.15 24.32
CA ILE A 76 20.40 39.25 25.25
C ILE A 76 18.98 39.00 25.78
N ARG A 77 18.92 38.85 27.09
CA ARG A 77 17.74 38.80 27.96
C ARG A 77 17.50 40.21 28.48
N ARG A 78 16.32 40.82 28.30
CA ARG A 78 15.80 41.88 29.17
C ARG A 78 14.29 41.76 29.36
N LEU A 79 13.91 42.08 30.58
CA LEU A 79 12.69 41.80 31.34
C LEU A 79 12.05 43.16 31.71
N VAL A 80 10.77 43.11 32.16
CA VAL A 80 10.01 44.11 32.95
C VAL A 80 9.59 45.39 32.16
N VAL A 81 8.44 46.07 32.34
CA VAL A 81 7.57 46.33 33.49
C VAL A 81 6.14 46.72 33.02
N ALA A 82 5.14 46.39 33.83
CA ALA A 82 3.73 46.79 33.75
C ALA A 82 3.49 48.29 34.05
N ALA A 83 2.43 48.89 33.48
CA ALA A 83 1.90 50.16 33.96
C ALA A 83 0.38 50.08 34.15
N VAL A 84 -0.01 50.00 35.42
CA VAL A 84 -1.37 50.24 35.92
C VAL A 84 -1.52 51.75 36.10
N ALA A 85 -2.55 52.35 35.51
CA ALA A 85 -2.96 53.72 35.79
C ALA A 85 -4.37 53.69 36.41
N ILE A 86 -4.42 54.00 37.71
CA ILE A 86 -5.65 54.26 38.47
C ILE A 86 -5.87 55.77 38.47
N SER A 87 -7.02 56.21 37.94
CA SER A 87 -7.51 57.57 38.14
C SER A 87 -8.91 57.50 38.75
N ALA A 88 -8.99 57.83 40.04
CA ALA A 88 -10.24 58.10 40.72
C ALA A 88 -10.60 59.58 40.51
N VAL A 89 -11.76 59.84 39.93
CA VAL A 89 -12.45 61.14 40.05
C VAL A 89 -13.88 60.85 40.50
N ALA A 90 -14.20 61.30 41.70
CA ALA A 90 -15.55 61.42 42.20
C ALA A 90 -16.06 62.84 41.89
N CYS A 91 -17.27 62.94 41.31
CA CYS A 91 -18.39 63.72 41.86
C CYS A 91 -19.56 63.83 40.85
N SER A 92 -20.73 63.41 41.34
CA SER A 92 -22.11 63.86 41.03
C SER A 92 -22.50 64.17 39.58
N THR A 93 -23.42 63.38 39.02
CA THR A 93 -24.85 63.72 38.89
C THR A 93 -25.58 62.57 38.20
N SER A 94 -26.81 62.30 38.65
CA SER A 94 -27.68 61.20 38.23
C SER A 94 -28.05 61.25 36.75
N GLU A 95 -27.85 60.16 36.01
CA GLU A 95 -28.65 59.81 34.83
C GLU A 95 -28.46 58.34 34.43
N SER A 96 -29.58 57.70 34.12
CA SER A 96 -29.73 56.26 33.86
C SER A 96 -29.05 55.83 32.56
N SER A 97 -28.13 54.86 32.62
CA SER A 97 -27.83 53.98 31.48
C SER A 97 -27.25 52.65 31.97
N SER A 98 -27.96 51.56 31.69
CA SER A 98 -27.46 50.19 31.87
C SER A 98 -26.53 49.84 30.72
N THR A 99 -25.24 49.65 30.99
CA THR A 99 -24.27 49.11 30.04
C THR A 99 -24.46 47.59 29.87
N PRO A 100 -24.40 47.04 28.64
CA PRO A 100 -24.48 45.61 28.43
C PRO A 100 -23.15 44.94 28.80
N ASP A 101 -23.24 43.95 29.69
CA ASP A 101 -22.16 43.01 29.98
C ASP A 101 -22.05 42.01 28.83
N SER A 102 -21.19 42.33 27.86
CA SER A 102 -20.87 41.44 26.74
C SER A 102 -19.51 40.81 26.98
N THR A 103 -19.49 39.72 27.76
CA THR A 103 -18.38 38.77 27.72
C THR A 103 -18.49 37.99 26.39
N PRO A 104 -17.49 38.06 25.48
CA PRO A 104 -17.55 37.31 24.24
C PRO A 104 -17.45 35.80 24.53
N GLN A 105 -18.54 35.08 24.29
CA GLN A 105 -18.52 33.62 24.26
C GLN A 105 -17.83 33.17 22.97
N PHE A 106 -16.59 32.69 23.10
CA PHE A 106 -15.95 31.95 22.02
C PHE A 106 -16.52 30.54 22.02
N SER A 107 -17.46 30.27 21.11
CA SER A 107 -17.85 28.91 20.76
C SER A 107 -16.83 28.39 19.75
N THR A 108 -15.90 27.54 20.18
CA THR A 108 -15.06 26.77 19.27
C THR A 108 -15.84 25.54 18.80
N THR A 109 -16.87 25.77 17.99
CA THR A 109 -17.51 24.68 17.25
C THR A 109 -16.59 24.40 16.06
N VAL A 110 -15.74 23.38 16.18
CA VAL A 110 -15.09 22.78 15.01
C VAL A 110 -16.24 22.30 14.10
N PRO A 111 -16.34 22.76 12.85
CA PRO A 111 -17.31 22.21 11.92
C PRO A 111 -17.08 20.71 11.84
N GLN A 112 -18.07 19.91 12.25
CA GLN A 112 -18.05 18.50 11.88
C GLN A 112 -18.29 18.45 10.36
N PRO A 113 -17.59 17.59 9.61
CA PRO A 113 -17.94 17.32 8.22
C PRO A 113 -19.45 17.04 8.16
N GLU A 114 -20.15 17.60 7.17
CA GLU A 114 -21.55 17.23 6.96
C GLU A 114 -21.59 15.77 6.52
N GLU A 115 -21.92 14.87 7.45
CA GLU A 115 -22.21 13.48 7.14
C GLU A 115 -23.56 13.42 6.41
N ASP A 116 -23.54 13.22 5.09
CA ASP A 116 -24.75 12.94 4.30
C ASP A 116 -25.40 11.59 4.69
N GLY A 117 -24.63 10.75 5.41
CA GLY A 117 -24.98 9.44 5.93
C GLY A 117 -25.04 8.36 4.85
N VAL A 118 -24.55 8.64 3.64
CA VAL A 118 -24.51 7.71 2.52
C VAL A 118 -23.12 7.12 2.44
N LEU A 119 -23.02 5.79 2.40
CA LEU A 119 -21.73 5.13 2.17
C LEU A 119 -21.46 5.10 0.66
N ARG A 120 -20.48 5.88 0.21
CA ARG A 120 -20.09 5.99 -1.20
C ARG A 120 -18.77 5.27 -1.45
N PHE A 121 -18.81 4.29 -2.34
CA PHE A 121 -17.62 3.58 -2.81
C PHE A 121 -17.13 4.19 -4.12
N GLY A 122 -15.83 4.44 -4.22
CA GLY A 122 -15.14 4.53 -5.50
C GLY A 122 -14.79 3.14 -6.00
N LEU A 123 -14.96 2.89 -7.29
CA LEU A 123 -14.47 1.69 -7.98
C LEU A 123 -13.42 2.13 -8.99
N LEU A 124 -12.16 1.82 -8.71
CA LEU A 124 -11.04 2.11 -9.60
C LEU A 124 -10.56 0.81 -10.24
N VAL A 125 -10.90 0.62 -11.52
CA VAL A 125 -10.65 -0.60 -12.29
C VAL A 125 -10.25 -0.22 -13.71
N PRO A 126 -9.53 -1.07 -14.47
CA PRO A 126 -9.04 -0.67 -15.79
C PRO A 126 -10.23 -0.58 -16.75
N GLN A 127 -10.58 0.62 -17.22
CA GLN A 127 -11.64 0.86 -18.21
C GLN A 127 -11.06 1.21 -19.58
N SER A 128 -9.80 1.62 -19.63
CA SER A 128 -9.01 1.84 -20.85
C SER A 128 -7.67 1.08 -20.77
N GLY A 129 -6.86 1.20 -21.82
CA GLY A 129 -5.59 0.45 -21.95
C GLY A 129 -5.81 -1.01 -22.33
N ASP A 130 -4.74 -1.82 -22.29
CA ASP A 130 -4.84 -3.23 -22.67
C ASP A 130 -5.57 -4.05 -21.57
N GLY A 131 -5.58 -3.57 -20.32
CA GLY A 131 -6.37 -4.10 -19.20
C GLY A 131 -7.89 -3.87 -19.27
N ALA A 132 -8.40 -3.10 -20.25
CA ALA A 132 -9.83 -2.77 -20.36
C ALA A 132 -10.75 -4.00 -20.49
N THR A 133 -10.23 -5.13 -20.97
CA THR A 133 -10.96 -6.40 -21.07
C THR A 133 -11.43 -6.93 -19.70
N LEU A 134 -10.71 -6.59 -18.62
CA LEU A 134 -11.10 -6.91 -17.25
C LEU A 134 -12.13 -5.91 -16.69
N GLY A 135 -12.17 -4.69 -17.21
CA GLY A 135 -12.97 -3.58 -16.70
C GLY A 135 -14.47 -3.83 -16.68
N GLU A 136 -15.04 -4.13 -17.84
CA GLU A 136 -16.49 -4.34 -17.98
C GLU A 136 -17.03 -5.43 -17.03
N PRO A 137 -16.44 -6.65 -16.97
CA PRO A 137 -16.95 -7.66 -16.04
C PRO A 137 -16.78 -7.26 -14.57
N LEU A 138 -15.71 -6.54 -14.20
CA LEU A 138 -15.51 -6.06 -12.83
C LEU A 138 -16.57 -5.02 -12.43
N VAL A 139 -16.86 -4.06 -13.31
CA VAL A 139 -17.93 -3.07 -13.10
C VAL A 139 -19.30 -3.74 -12.97
N ALA A 140 -19.58 -4.75 -13.81
CA ALA A 140 -20.83 -5.49 -13.75
C ALA A 140 -21.01 -6.23 -12.40
N VAL A 141 -19.94 -6.88 -11.90
CA VAL A 141 -19.95 -7.58 -10.61
C VAL A 141 -20.11 -6.61 -9.43
N ALA A 142 -19.39 -5.48 -9.45
CA ALA A 142 -19.51 -4.46 -8.41
C ALA A 142 -20.93 -3.87 -8.33
N ASN A 143 -21.53 -3.53 -9.49
CA ASN A 143 -22.91 -3.06 -9.56
C ASN A 143 -23.91 -4.12 -9.08
N ALA A 144 -23.69 -5.39 -9.39
CA ALA A 144 -24.52 -6.48 -8.89
C ALA A 144 -24.43 -6.61 -7.35
N ALA A 145 -23.23 -6.47 -6.78
CA ALA A 145 -23.02 -6.49 -5.33
C ALA A 145 -23.73 -5.32 -4.63
N VAL A 146 -23.60 -4.09 -5.16
CA VAL A 146 -24.30 -2.89 -4.66
C VAL A 146 -25.80 -3.08 -4.69
N ARG A 147 -26.35 -3.61 -5.79
CA ARG A 147 -27.78 -3.90 -5.90
C ARG A 147 -28.24 -4.89 -4.82
N ILE A 148 -27.51 -5.99 -4.62
CA ILE A 148 -27.82 -6.98 -3.58
C ILE A 148 -27.79 -6.34 -2.18
N ILE A 149 -26.80 -5.50 -1.89
CA ILE A 149 -26.69 -4.79 -0.62
C ILE A 149 -27.89 -3.86 -0.40
N ASN A 150 -28.26 -3.09 -1.43
CA ASN A 150 -29.36 -2.13 -1.34
C ASN A 150 -30.73 -2.80 -1.24
N GLU A 151 -30.96 -3.90 -1.97
CA GLU A 151 -32.16 -4.73 -1.85
C GLU A 151 -32.31 -5.37 -0.45
N ALA A 152 -31.20 -5.61 0.25
CA ALA A 152 -31.17 -6.11 1.63
C ALA A 152 -31.39 -5.02 2.69
N GLY A 153 -31.69 -3.77 2.30
CA GLY A 153 -31.91 -2.64 3.20
C GLY A 153 -30.69 -1.74 3.39
N GLY A 154 -29.61 -1.98 2.63
CA GLY A 154 -28.43 -1.13 2.61
C GLY A 154 -27.55 -1.22 3.86
N VAL A 155 -26.63 -0.27 4.00
CA VAL A 155 -25.73 -0.16 5.16
C VAL A 155 -26.31 0.85 6.14
N LEU A 156 -26.45 0.44 7.40
CA LEU A 156 -27.09 1.26 8.45
C LEU A 156 -28.49 1.79 8.06
N GLY A 157 -29.22 1.04 7.22
CA GLY A 157 -30.56 1.39 6.74
C GLY A 157 -30.59 2.39 5.58
N ARG A 158 -29.44 2.65 4.93
CA ARG A 158 -29.31 3.57 3.79
C ARG A 158 -28.67 2.88 2.60
N PRO A 159 -29.09 3.21 1.36
CA PRO A 159 -28.46 2.65 0.17
C PRO A 159 -26.99 3.09 0.09
N VAL A 160 -26.14 2.20 -0.42
CA VAL A 160 -24.76 2.52 -0.78
C VAL A 160 -24.71 3.02 -2.22
N GLU A 161 -23.75 3.90 -2.49
CA GLU A 161 -23.48 4.45 -3.82
C GLU A 161 -22.15 3.90 -4.36
N LEU A 162 -22.03 3.83 -5.68
CA LEU A 162 -20.83 3.39 -6.36
C LEU A 162 -20.51 4.38 -7.49
N VAL A 163 -19.30 4.95 -7.44
CA VAL A 163 -18.77 5.81 -8.49
C VAL A 163 -17.63 5.08 -9.16
N VAL A 164 -17.74 4.87 -10.48
CA VAL A 164 -16.75 4.15 -11.27
C VAL A 164 -15.77 5.15 -11.89
N ALA A 165 -14.49 4.90 -11.73
CA ALA A 165 -13.42 5.64 -12.39
C ALA A 165 -12.45 4.68 -13.08
N ASP A 166 -11.81 5.19 -14.14
CA ASP A 166 -10.80 4.46 -14.88
C ASP A 166 -9.49 4.45 -14.11
N GLU A 167 -8.95 3.25 -13.87
CA GLU A 167 -7.60 3.06 -13.35
C GLU A 167 -6.54 3.59 -14.33
N GLY A 168 -6.83 3.57 -15.63
CA GLY A 168 -5.94 4.04 -16.67
C GLY A 168 -4.73 3.14 -16.91
N ALA A 169 -3.98 3.45 -17.96
CA ALA A 169 -2.77 2.72 -18.35
C ALA A 169 -1.49 3.24 -17.65
N ASP A 170 -1.59 4.35 -16.92
CA ASP A 170 -0.45 4.98 -16.25
C ASP A 170 -0.82 5.64 -14.91
N ALA A 171 0.22 5.92 -14.11
CA ALA A 171 0.10 6.53 -12.80
C ALA A 171 -0.57 7.91 -12.83
N THR A 172 -0.38 8.68 -13.91
CA THR A 172 -0.93 10.05 -14.00
C THR A 172 -2.43 10.02 -14.12
N THR A 173 -2.94 9.11 -14.95
CA THR A 173 -4.37 8.88 -15.15
C THR A 173 -4.99 8.35 -13.86
N ALA A 174 -4.37 7.35 -13.22
CA ALA A 174 -4.85 6.79 -11.97
C ALA A 174 -4.96 7.84 -10.84
N VAL A 175 -3.93 8.68 -10.69
CA VAL A 175 -3.93 9.76 -9.69
C VAL A 175 -5.04 10.77 -10.02
N GLY A 176 -5.21 11.17 -11.28
CA GLY A 176 -6.29 12.07 -11.66
C GLY A 176 -7.69 11.51 -11.35
N SER A 177 -7.90 10.22 -11.60
CA SER A 177 -9.15 9.52 -11.25
C SER A 177 -9.38 9.49 -9.74
N VAL A 178 -8.35 9.20 -8.95
CA VAL A 178 -8.43 9.23 -7.48
C VAL A 178 -8.73 10.64 -6.97
N ASP A 179 -8.14 11.66 -7.56
CA ASP A 179 -8.35 13.06 -7.18
C ASP A 179 -9.80 13.47 -7.37
N ALA A 180 -10.40 13.09 -8.50
CA ALA A 180 -11.82 13.31 -8.78
C ALA A 180 -12.72 12.54 -7.81
N LEU A 181 -12.47 11.25 -7.61
CA LEU A 181 -13.23 10.41 -6.67
C LEU A 181 -13.23 10.99 -5.24
N VAL A 182 -12.07 11.48 -4.79
CA VAL A 182 -11.94 12.03 -3.43
C VAL A 182 -12.53 13.44 -3.35
N SER A 183 -12.23 14.31 -4.30
CA SER A 183 -12.52 15.75 -4.19
C SER A 183 -13.90 16.13 -4.71
N ASP A 184 -14.33 15.51 -5.80
CA ASP A 184 -15.58 15.86 -6.50
C ASP A 184 -16.71 14.93 -6.06
N ASP A 185 -16.44 13.62 -5.97
CA ASP A 185 -17.45 12.62 -5.59
C ASP A 185 -17.52 12.36 -4.08
N GLY A 186 -16.48 12.68 -3.31
CA GLY A 186 -16.46 12.51 -1.86
C GLY A 186 -16.66 11.05 -1.43
N ILE A 187 -15.88 10.12 -1.99
CA ILE A 187 -15.95 8.69 -1.60
C ILE A 187 -15.48 8.45 -0.17
N ASP A 188 -16.07 7.46 0.51
CA ASP A 188 -15.64 7.01 1.85
C ASP A 188 -14.60 5.89 1.78
N ALA A 189 -14.69 5.07 0.74
CA ALA A 189 -13.83 3.92 0.53
C ALA A 189 -13.61 3.64 -0.96
N LEU A 190 -12.44 3.12 -1.29
CA LEU A 190 -12.06 2.72 -2.65
C LEU A 190 -12.01 1.20 -2.76
N ILE A 191 -12.69 0.65 -3.77
CA ILE A 191 -12.53 -0.72 -4.24
C ILE A 191 -11.61 -0.68 -5.45
N GLY A 192 -10.54 -1.48 -5.42
CA GLY A 192 -9.40 -1.34 -6.33
C GLY A 192 -8.19 -0.71 -5.63
N PRO A 193 -7.16 -0.31 -6.37
CA PRO A 193 -6.93 -0.57 -7.80
C PRO A 193 -6.69 -2.07 -8.07
N LEU A 194 -6.66 -2.51 -9.33
CA LEU A 194 -6.28 -3.89 -9.66
C LEU A 194 -4.77 -4.04 -9.82
N SER A 195 -4.12 -3.05 -10.42
CA SER A 195 -2.69 -3.06 -10.66
C SER A 195 -1.91 -2.81 -9.37
N SER A 196 -0.90 -3.65 -9.15
CA SER A 196 0.05 -3.48 -8.04
C SER A 196 0.84 -2.17 -8.13
N ASN A 197 1.25 -1.78 -9.34
CA ASN A 197 1.99 -0.54 -9.55
C ASN A 197 1.08 0.68 -9.29
N VAL A 198 -0.14 0.66 -9.83
CA VAL A 198 -1.11 1.74 -9.58
C VAL A 198 -1.44 1.85 -8.09
N ALA A 199 -1.63 0.74 -7.39
CA ALA A 199 -1.84 0.75 -5.94
C ALA A 199 -0.69 1.44 -5.20
N LEU A 200 0.56 1.14 -5.54
CA LEU A 200 1.72 1.79 -4.92
C LEU A 200 1.77 3.29 -5.19
N ASP A 201 1.28 3.73 -6.35
CA ASP A 201 1.27 5.15 -6.75
C ASP A 201 0.14 5.95 -6.07
N VAL A 202 -1.07 5.38 -5.95
CA VAL A 202 -2.24 6.13 -5.45
C VAL A 202 -2.46 6.01 -3.94
N LEU A 203 -1.94 4.96 -3.30
CA LEU A 203 -2.14 4.74 -1.87
C LEU A 203 -1.74 5.92 -0.98
N PRO A 204 -0.57 6.59 -1.17
CA PRO A 204 -0.20 7.73 -0.34
C PRO A 204 -1.30 8.79 -0.25
N ARG A 205 -1.97 9.06 -1.37
CA ARG A 205 -2.98 10.10 -1.49
C ARG A 205 -4.31 9.70 -0.87
N LEU A 206 -4.71 8.44 -1.03
CA LEU A 206 -5.91 7.88 -0.40
C LEU A 206 -5.77 7.86 1.12
N ILE A 207 -4.60 7.46 1.62
CA ILE A 207 -4.27 7.43 3.05
C ILE A 207 -4.26 8.85 3.63
N GLU A 208 -3.63 9.81 2.96
CA GLU A 208 -3.64 11.22 3.37
C GLU A 208 -5.07 11.79 3.45
N SER A 209 -5.95 11.33 2.56
CA SER A 209 -7.37 11.70 2.53
C SER A 209 -8.25 10.91 3.50
N GLY A 210 -7.69 9.95 4.24
CA GLY A 210 -8.42 9.10 5.18
C GLY A 210 -9.35 8.07 4.53
N VAL A 211 -9.20 7.81 3.23
CA VAL A 211 -10.04 6.87 2.46
C VAL A 211 -9.52 5.44 2.66
N ALA A 212 -10.40 4.53 3.09
CA ALA A 212 -10.07 3.11 3.20
C ALA A 212 -10.03 2.46 1.81
N VAL A 213 -9.09 1.55 1.58
CA VAL A 213 -8.82 0.95 0.27
C VAL A 213 -8.89 -0.57 0.37
N CYS A 214 -9.66 -1.21 -0.50
CA CYS A 214 -9.73 -2.66 -0.62
C CYS A 214 -9.43 -3.10 -2.06
N SER A 215 -8.22 -3.57 -2.31
CA SER A 215 -7.85 -4.08 -3.63
C SER A 215 -8.18 -5.57 -3.80
N PRO A 216 -8.83 -5.96 -4.92
CA PRO A 216 -9.03 -7.36 -5.26
C PRO A 216 -7.91 -7.97 -6.13
N GLY A 217 -6.94 -7.19 -6.60
CA GLY A 217 -5.93 -7.64 -7.57
C GLY A 217 -4.47 -7.27 -7.27
N ALA A 218 -4.23 -6.30 -6.39
CA ALA A 218 -2.87 -5.82 -6.14
C ALA A 218 -2.10 -6.80 -5.21
N THR A 219 -1.25 -7.62 -5.81
CA THR A 219 -0.53 -8.71 -5.15
C THR A 219 0.89 -8.36 -4.68
N ALA A 220 1.45 -7.22 -5.12
CA ALA A 220 2.83 -6.84 -4.85
C ALA A 220 3.24 -7.10 -3.40
N VAL A 221 4.46 -7.64 -3.25
CA VAL A 221 5.06 -8.00 -1.96
C VAL A 221 5.16 -6.76 -1.05
N SER A 222 5.58 -5.64 -1.62
CA SER A 222 5.77 -4.37 -0.92
C SER A 222 4.50 -3.82 -0.26
N LEU A 223 3.31 -4.11 -0.82
CA LEU A 223 2.02 -3.71 -0.26
C LEU A 223 1.75 -4.31 1.13
N ALA A 224 2.33 -5.48 1.45
CA ALA A 224 2.17 -6.11 2.76
C ALA A 224 2.83 -5.32 3.91
N SER A 225 3.79 -4.45 3.58
CA SER A 225 4.54 -3.61 4.52
C SER A 225 4.39 -2.12 4.25
N PHE A 226 3.45 -1.75 3.40
CA PHE A 226 3.19 -0.36 3.06
C PHE A 226 2.76 0.43 4.31
N PRO A 227 3.25 1.66 4.53
CA PRO A 227 2.81 2.49 5.65
C PRO A 227 1.39 3.00 5.39
N ASP A 228 0.40 2.18 5.69
CA ASP A 228 -0.98 2.35 5.25
C ASP A 228 -1.95 2.95 6.27
N ASP A 229 -1.47 3.29 7.48
CA ASP A 229 -2.30 3.73 8.60
C ASP A 229 -3.51 2.81 8.89
N GLU A 230 -3.37 1.51 8.63
CA GLU A 230 -4.44 0.49 8.73
C GLU A 230 -5.61 0.72 7.73
N LEU A 231 -5.41 1.51 6.67
CA LEU A 231 -6.42 1.84 5.67
C LEU A 231 -6.36 0.97 4.40
N PHE A 232 -5.28 0.21 4.17
CA PHE A 232 -5.20 -0.70 3.04
C PHE A 232 -5.48 -2.15 3.44
N VAL A 233 -6.40 -2.79 2.71
CA VAL A 233 -6.63 -4.23 2.75
C VAL A 233 -6.71 -4.77 1.33
N ARG A 234 -6.57 -6.09 1.21
CA ARG A 234 -6.80 -6.79 -0.05
C ARG A 234 -7.47 -8.13 0.16
N THR A 235 -8.28 -8.54 -0.81
CA THR A 235 -8.96 -9.85 -0.82
C THR A 235 -8.16 -10.93 -1.54
N ILE A 236 -7.02 -10.56 -2.13
CA ILE A 236 -6.07 -11.46 -2.80
C ILE A 236 -4.81 -11.66 -1.93
N ALA A 237 -4.15 -12.80 -2.10
CA ALA A 237 -2.93 -13.11 -1.36
C ALA A 237 -1.72 -12.29 -1.86
N PRO A 238 -0.73 -11.99 -1.00
CA PRO A 238 0.58 -11.48 -1.42
C PRO A 238 1.31 -12.44 -2.35
N ASP A 239 2.10 -11.89 -3.28
CA ASP A 239 2.96 -12.72 -4.15
C ASP A 239 4.05 -13.48 -3.41
N GLY A 240 4.36 -13.13 -2.15
CA GLY A 240 5.25 -13.93 -1.31
C GLY A 240 4.74 -15.37 -1.06
N LEU A 241 3.43 -15.60 -1.20
CA LEU A 241 2.83 -16.93 -1.22
C LEU A 241 2.85 -17.53 -2.63
N ALA A 242 2.51 -16.74 -3.65
CA ALA A 242 2.50 -17.18 -5.05
C ALA A 242 3.90 -17.61 -5.54
N SER A 243 4.96 -16.97 -5.09
CA SER A 243 6.35 -17.30 -5.43
C SER A 243 6.74 -18.72 -5.01
N GLN A 244 6.20 -19.20 -3.89
CA GLN A 244 6.43 -20.57 -3.43
C GLN A 244 5.73 -21.58 -4.33
N ALA A 245 4.50 -21.28 -4.76
CA ALA A 245 3.76 -22.11 -5.71
C ALA A 245 4.45 -22.13 -7.09
N LEU A 246 4.92 -20.97 -7.57
CA LEU A 246 5.70 -20.87 -8.81
C LEU A 246 6.96 -21.74 -8.74
N ALA A 247 7.75 -21.64 -7.67
CA ALA A 247 8.94 -22.45 -7.51
C ALA A 247 8.64 -23.97 -7.46
N GLN A 248 7.51 -24.36 -6.86
CA GLN A 248 7.05 -25.76 -6.87
C GLN A 248 6.63 -26.22 -8.27
N LEU A 249 5.98 -25.38 -9.06
CA LEU A 249 5.65 -25.68 -10.45
C LEU A 249 6.92 -25.85 -11.31
N VAL A 250 7.90 -24.97 -11.14
CA VAL A 250 9.20 -25.11 -11.82
C VAL A 250 9.88 -26.42 -11.39
N ALA A 251 9.88 -26.76 -10.09
CA ALA A 251 10.45 -28.03 -9.61
C ALA A 251 9.78 -29.26 -10.23
N GLN A 252 8.47 -29.22 -10.46
CA GLN A 252 7.71 -30.33 -11.07
C GLN A 252 8.08 -30.59 -12.53
N THR A 253 8.71 -29.63 -13.22
CA THR A 253 9.26 -29.85 -14.57
C THR A 253 10.50 -30.74 -14.59
N GLY A 254 11.12 -30.97 -13.41
CA GLY A 254 12.34 -31.77 -13.25
C GLY A 254 13.63 -31.05 -13.63
N VAL A 255 13.60 -29.74 -13.85
CA VAL A 255 14.82 -28.94 -14.09
C VAL A 255 15.56 -28.62 -12.80
N THR A 256 16.88 -28.45 -12.91
CA THR A 256 17.73 -27.93 -11.85
C THR A 256 18.07 -26.45 -12.04
N ASN A 257 17.68 -25.87 -13.18
CA ASN A 257 17.88 -24.47 -13.50
C ASN A 257 16.74 -23.90 -14.34
N THR A 258 16.57 -22.59 -14.30
CA THR A 258 15.57 -21.84 -15.09
C THR A 258 16.12 -20.47 -15.46
N VAL A 259 15.48 -19.83 -16.44
CA VAL A 259 15.61 -18.39 -16.70
C VAL A 259 14.42 -17.67 -16.08
N ILE A 260 14.62 -16.49 -15.50
CA ILE A 260 13.50 -15.62 -15.10
C ILE A 260 13.40 -14.45 -16.08
N ALA A 261 12.21 -14.23 -16.66
CA ALA A 261 11.88 -13.03 -17.41
C ALA A 261 10.86 -12.20 -16.63
N PHE A 262 11.05 -10.87 -16.55
CA PHE A 262 10.21 -10.01 -15.72
C PHE A 262 10.20 -8.54 -16.19
N PRO A 263 9.12 -7.77 -15.94
CA PRO A 263 9.11 -6.34 -16.20
C PRO A 263 10.06 -5.62 -15.23
N ASP A 264 10.90 -4.71 -15.74
CA ASP A 264 11.84 -3.93 -14.94
C ASP A 264 11.17 -2.74 -14.23
N ASP A 265 10.15 -3.06 -13.44
CA ASP A 265 9.41 -2.12 -12.61
C ASP A 265 9.46 -2.57 -11.12
N PRO A 266 8.89 -1.80 -10.18
CA PRO A 266 8.90 -2.19 -8.77
C PRO A 266 8.26 -3.57 -8.51
N PHE A 267 7.12 -3.87 -9.14
CA PHE A 267 6.42 -5.14 -9.00
C PHE A 267 7.28 -6.33 -9.46
N GLY A 268 7.76 -6.32 -10.71
CA GLY A 268 8.52 -7.39 -11.33
C GLY A 268 9.86 -7.63 -10.64
N ARG A 269 10.56 -6.55 -10.23
CA ARG A 269 11.82 -6.69 -9.47
C ARG A 269 11.63 -7.33 -8.10
N ASP A 270 10.59 -6.96 -7.36
CA ASP A 270 10.35 -7.51 -6.03
C ASP A 270 9.81 -8.94 -6.08
N LEU A 271 8.91 -9.24 -7.02
CA LEU A 271 8.44 -10.60 -7.24
C LEU A 271 9.57 -11.52 -7.71
N THR A 272 10.43 -11.06 -8.61
CA THR A 272 11.60 -11.84 -9.06
C THR A 272 12.53 -12.20 -7.92
N LYS A 273 12.77 -11.30 -6.96
CA LYS A 273 13.56 -11.61 -5.75
C LYS A 273 12.90 -12.71 -4.92
N GLU A 274 11.58 -12.67 -4.74
CA GLU A 274 10.86 -13.70 -3.99
C GLU A 274 10.82 -15.05 -4.72
N VAL A 275 10.62 -15.05 -6.03
CA VAL A 275 10.70 -16.25 -6.87
C VAL A 275 12.11 -16.84 -6.82
N ALA A 276 13.15 -16.02 -6.96
CA ALA A 276 14.54 -16.47 -6.86
C ALA A 276 14.86 -17.11 -5.51
N ARG A 277 14.38 -16.50 -4.41
CA ARG A 277 14.51 -17.07 -3.07
C ARG A 277 13.76 -18.40 -2.97
N ALA A 278 12.54 -18.50 -3.51
CA ALA A 278 11.74 -19.71 -3.47
C ALA A 278 12.36 -20.85 -4.32
N LEU A 279 12.87 -20.55 -5.51
CA LEU A 279 13.59 -21.49 -6.38
C LEU A 279 14.86 -22.02 -5.71
N SER A 280 15.62 -21.15 -5.05
CA SER A 280 16.83 -21.56 -4.31
C SER A 280 16.50 -22.57 -3.20
N LEU A 281 15.36 -22.41 -2.51
CA LEU A 281 14.90 -23.39 -1.52
C LEU A 281 14.50 -24.75 -2.12
N GLN A 282 14.16 -24.79 -3.41
CA GLN A 282 13.93 -26.02 -4.18
C GLN A 282 15.22 -26.60 -4.78
N GLY A 283 16.38 -25.96 -4.57
CA GLY A 283 17.65 -26.36 -5.18
C GLY A 283 17.77 -26.02 -6.67
N ILE A 284 16.96 -25.09 -7.16
CA ILE A 284 16.93 -24.66 -8.56
C ILE A 284 17.73 -23.37 -8.70
N THR A 285 18.67 -23.32 -9.65
CA THR A 285 19.47 -22.14 -9.95
C THR A 285 18.84 -21.28 -11.04
N ILE A 286 19.23 -20.01 -11.11
CA ILE A 286 18.82 -19.11 -12.19
C ILE A 286 20.00 -18.93 -13.12
N ASP A 287 19.85 -19.33 -14.39
CA ASP A 287 20.89 -19.19 -15.41
C ASP A 287 20.99 -17.74 -15.91
N LEU A 288 19.83 -17.11 -16.09
CA LEU A 288 19.73 -15.74 -16.59
C LEU A 288 18.48 -15.05 -16.03
N ASN A 289 18.64 -13.76 -15.74
CA ASN A 289 17.54 -12.83 -15.49
C ASN A 289 17.38 -11.95 -16.73
N VAL A 290 16.17 -11.90 -17.28
CA VAL A 290 15.81 -11.13 -18.48
C VAL A 290 14.81 -10.04 -18.08
N PRO A 291 15.31 -8.87 -17.65
CA PRO A 291 14.45 -7.70 -17.47
C PRO A 291 13.94 -7.22 -18.83
N PHE A 292 12.68 -6.79 -18.88
CA PHE A 292 12.12 -6.10 -20.04
C PHE A 292 11.39 -4.82 -19.61
N ASN A 293 11.41 -3.79 -20.46
CA ASN A 293 10.67 -2.56 -20.17
C ASN A 293 9.18 -2.77 -20.51
N PRO A 294 8.25 -2.61 -19.56
CA PRO A 294 6.82 -2.87 -19.82
C PRO A 294 6.23 -1.97 -20.91
N SER A 295 6.84 -0.80 -21.18
CA SER A 295 6.39 0.13 -22.23
C SER A 295 6.87 -0.22 -23.64
N ASP A 296 7.73 -1.24 -23.80
CA ASP A 296 8.21 -1.63 -25.13
C ASP A 296 7.08 -2.29 -25.95
N ALA A 297 7.06 -2.00 -27.25
CA ALA A 297 6.05 -2.50 -28.19
C ALA A 297 6.20 -4.00 -28.50
N ASP A 298 7.43 -4.51 -28.44
CA ASP A 298 7.76 -5.93 -28.59
C ASP A 298 8.97 -6.31 -27.72
N TYR A 299 9.24 -7.61 -27.63
CA TYR A 299 10.33 -8.18 -26.81
C TYR A 299 11.25 -9.10 -27.62
N SER A 300 11.37 -8.84 -28.92
CA SER A 300 12.13 -9.70 -29.84
C SER A 300 13.61 -9.79 -29.47
N ASP A 301 14.22 -8.70 -29.00
CA ASP A 301 15.63 -8.67 -28.56
C ASP A 301 15.86 -9.53 -27.30
N GLN A 302 14.96 -9.41 -26.31
CA GLN A 302 15.03 -10.17 -25.07
C GLN A 302 14.82 -11.67 -25.34
N VAL A 303 13.90 -12.02 -26.24
CA VAL A 303 13.67 -13.41 -26.65
C VAL A 303 14.83 -13.93 -27.50
N ALA A 304 15.42 -13.12 -28.38
CA ALA A 304 16.57 -13.51 -29.19
C ALA A 304 17.77 -13.90 -28.31
N GLN A 305 17.98 -13.22 -27.18
CA GLN A 305 19.00 -13.60 -26.19
C GLN A 305 18.84 -15.05 -25.71
N LEU A 306 17.60 -15.53 -25.57
CA LEU A 306 17.29 -16.89 -25.12
C LEU A 306 17.50 -17.94 -26.20
N THR A 307 17.38 -17.58 -27.49
CA THR A 307 17.58 -18.53 -28.59
C THR A 307 19.02 -19.01 -28.74
N THR A 308 20.00 -18.26 -28.22
CA THR A 308 21.42 -18.65 -28.27
C THR A 308 21.73 -19.86 -27.39
N SER A 309 20.99 -20.01 -26.28
CA SER A 309 21.03 -21.17 -25.41
C SER A 309 19.62 -21.42 -24.86
N PRO A 310 18.76 -22.12 -25.62
CA PRO A 310 17.36 -22.28 -25.26
C PRO A 310 17.19 -22.94 -23.89
N PRO A 311 16.54 -22.27 -22.91
CA PRO A 311 16.30 -22.86 -21.61
C PRO A 311 15.22 -23.94 -21.72
N LYS A 312 15.25 -24.94 -20.83
CA LYS A 312 14.13 -25.91 -20.74
C LYS A 312 12.88 -25.27 -20.13
N VAL A 313 13.08 -24.35 -19.19
CA VAL A 313 12.02 -23.64 -18.48
C VAL A 313 12.33 -22.16 -18.39
N ILE A 314 11.36 -21.34 -18.80
CA ILE A 314 11.30 -19.92 -18.47
C ILE A 314 10.28 -19.75 -17.35
N THR A 315 10.70 -19.11 -16.26
CA THR A 315 9.79 -18.58 -15.24
C THR A 315 9.48 -17.14 -15.62
N LEU A 316 8.30 -16.90 -16.17
CA LEU A 316 7.86 -15.58 -16.60
C LEU A 316 6.99 -14.93 -15.52
N VAL A 317 7.42 -13.75 -15.07
CA VAL A 317 6.67 -12.85 -14.22
C VAL A 317 6.19 -11.69 -15.07
N GLY A 318 4.93 -11.30 -14.95
CA GLY A 318 4.42 -10.11 -15.63
C GLY A 318 2.94 -9.87 -15.40
N ASP A 319 2.44 -8.79 -16.01
CA ASP A 319 1.03 -8.51 -16.18
C ASP A 319 0.51 -9.05 -17.52
N GLU A 320 -0.80 -8.94 -17.75
CA GLU A 320 -1.45 -9.39 -19.00
C GLU A 320 -0.92 -8.66 -20.25
N GLU A 321 -0.49 -7.41 -20.11
CA GLU A 321 -0.10 -6.57 -21.25
C GLU A 321 1.33 -6.88 -21.70
N SER A 322 2.31 -6.49 -20.89
CA SER A 322 3.73 -6.62 -21.19
C SER A 322 4.20 -8.07 -21.07
N GLY A 323 3.77 -8.76 -20.01
CA GLY A 323 4.03 -10.17 -19.83
C GLY A 323 3.37 -11.01 -20.93
N GLY A 324 2.14 -10.66 -21.35
CA GLY A 324 1.44 -11.38 -22.42
C GLY A 324 2.08 -11.18 -23.80
N ARG A 325 2.63 -9.99 -24.08
CA ARG A 325 3.45 -9.75 -25.27
C ARG A 325 4.75 -10.56 -25.23
N PHE A 326 5.43 -10.61 -24.09
CA PHE A 326 6.65 -11.42 -23.92
C PHE A 326 6.36 -12.91 -24.08
N LEU A 327 5.29 -13.41 -23.44
CA LEU A 327 4.87 -14.81 -23.50
C LEU A 327 4.66 -15.26 -24.95
N ARG A 328 3.91 -14.48 -25.74
CA ARG A 328 3.68 -14.78 -27.16
C ARG A 328 4.99 -14.83 -27.95
N ALA A 329 5.86 -13.82 -27.79
CA ALA A 329 7.15 -13.80 -28.47
C ALA A 329 8.03 -15.00 -28.09
N ALA A 330 8.03 -15.39 -26.81
CA ALA A 330 8.78 -16.55 -26.32
C ALA A 330 8.24 -17.86 -26.88
N LEU A 331 6.91 -18.06 -26.88
CA LEU A 331 6.28 -19.28 -27.42
C LEU A 331 6.52 -19.43 -28.94
N ASP A 332 6.50 -18.33 -29.68
CA ASP A 332 6.77 -18.33 -31.12
C ASP A 332 8.23 -18.69 -31.44
N ALA A 333 9.18 -18.16 -30.67
CA ALA A 333 10.62 -18.36 -30.92
C ALA A 333 11.20 -19.64 -30.28
N LEU A 334 10.57 -20.15 -29.21
CA LEU A 334 11.08 -21.25 -28.38
C LEU A 334 10.00 -22.33 -28.15
N PRO A 335 9.50 -23.01 -29.21
CA PRO A 335 8.35 -23.91 -29.12
C PRO A 335 8.54 -25.13 -28.22
N ASP A 336 9.79 -25.53 -27.95
CA ASP A 336 10.12 -26.66 -27.08
C ASP A 336 10.36 -26.24 -25.60
N THR A 337 10.30 -24.94 -25.30
CA THR A 337 10.51 -24.40 -23.96
C THR A 337 9.21 -24.40 -23.17
N THR A 338 9.24 -24.92 -21.94
CA THR A 338 8.12 -24.78 -21.02
C THR A 338 8.15 -23.39 -20.39
N VAL A 339 7.02 -22.67 -20.41
CA VAL A 339 6.91 -21.38 -19.72
C VAL A 339 6.00 -21.54 -18.50
N VAL A 340 6.54 -21.27 -17.31
CA VAL A 340 5.80 -21.22 -16.06
C VAL A 340 5.50 -19.75 -15.76
N VAL A 341 4.22 -19.40 -15.63
CA VAL A 341 3.75 -18.02 -15.52
C VAL A 341 3.05 -17.76 -14.18
N ASN A 342 3.02 -16.50 -13.73
CA ASN A 342 2.18 -16.07 -12.60
C ASN A 342 0.69 -15.97 -13.00
N ASP A 343 -0.15 -15.73 -12.00
CA ASP A 343 -1.61 -15.70 -12.11
C ASP A 343 -2.14 -14.75 -13.19
N ALA A 344 -1.56 -13.55 -13.30
CA ALA A 344 -1.97 -12.56 -14.31
C ALA A 344 -1.83 -13.09 -15.75
N LEU A 345 -0.95 -14.06 -15.99
CA LEU A 345 -0.69 -14.60 -17.32
C LEU A 345 -1.41 -15.93 -17.58
N ALA A 346 -2.15 -16.47 -16.61
CA ALA A 346 -2.74 -17.80 -16.73
C ALA A 346 -3.89 -17.89 -17.77
N GLY A 347 -4.46 -16.74 -18.17
CA GLY A 347 -5.55 -16.64 -19.15
C GLY A 347 -5.13 -16.13 -20.53
N VAL A 348 -3.84 -15.83 -20.73
CA VAL A 348 -3.27 -15.28 -21.98
C VAL A 348 -2.82 -16.40 -22.91
#